data_AF-A0A7C4NX81-F1
#
_entry.id   AF-A0A7C4NX81-F1
#
_cell.length_a   1.000
_cell.length_b   1.000
_cell.length_c   1.000
_cell.angle_alpha   90.00
_cell.angle_beta   90.00
_cell.angle_gamma   90.00
#
_symmetry.space_group_name_H-M   'P 1'
#
loop_
_entity.id
_entity.type
_entity.pdbx_description
1 polymer ?
#
loop_
_entity_poly.entity_id
_entity_poly.type
_entity_poly.pdbx_seq_one_letter_code
_entity_poly.pdbx_strand_id
1 'polypeptide(L)'
;MKALDFIAFQRLICDVCLKAFGEPLSTLNYAEAQALSWLIEEKTGQVLSYKTLINYTRAAQGDTSVHINPNISTLAILVRYLHGDAKTNDLVVWSAYCRAAVRPSRTAD
;
A
#
# COMPACT_ATOMS: atom_id res chain seq x y z
N MET A 1 13.43 6.52 2.71
CA MET A 1 13.06 5.10 2.50
C MET A 1 14.23 4.41 1.78
N LYS A 2 14.60 3.17 2.14
CA LYS A 2 15.68 2.44 1.43
C LYS A 2 15.14 1.86 0.11
N ALA A 3 16.00 1.52 -0.85
CA ALA A 3 15.58 1.00 -2.15
C ALA A 3 14.70 -0.26 -2.06
N LEU A 4 15.04 -1.21 -1.18
CA LEU A 4 14.24 -2.42 -0.95
C LEU A 4 12.88 -2.12 -0.31
N ASP A 5 12.82 -1.13 0.60
CA ASP A 5 11.56 -0.68 1.19
C ASP A 5 10.67 -0.02 0.13
N PHE A 6 11.28 0.65 -0.86
CA PHE A 6 10.55 1.26 -1.97
C PHE A 6 9.96 0.21 -2.91
N ILE A 7 10.70 -0.88 -3.20
CA ILE A 7 10.15 -2.02 -3.98
C ILE A 7 8.96 -2.64 -3.25
N ALA A 8 9.09 -2.85 -1.93
CA ALA A 8 7.97 -3.34 -1.12
C ALA A 8 6.79 -2.37 -1.14
N PHE A 9 7.04 -1.06 -1.09
CA PHE A 9 6.02 -0.03 -1.22
C PHE A 9 5.30 -0.12 -2.58
N GLN A 10 6.02 -0.19 -3.70
CA GLN A 10 5.41 -0.32 -5.03
C GLN A 10 4.50 -1.55 -5.12
N ARG A 11 4.98 -2.68 -4.61
CA ARG A 11 4.21 -3.92 -4.56
C ARG A 11 2.97 -3.80 -3.69
N LEU A 12 3.10 -3.20 -2.50
CA LEU A 12 1.96 -2.91 -1.61
C LEU A 12 0.87 -2.11 -2.32
N ILE A 13 1.25 -1.02 -3.00
CA ILE A 13 0.27 -0.18 -3.68
C ILE A 13 -0.40 -0.93 -4.83
N CYS A 14 0.35 -1.72 -5.60
CA CYS A 14 -0.21 -2.57 -6.64
C CYS A 14 -1.20 -3.59 -6.10
N ASP A 15 -0.85 -4.30 -5.03
CA ASP A 15 -1.70 -5.32 -4.41
C ASP A 15 -2.97 -4.68 -3.81
N VAL A 16 -2.87 -3.46 -3.26
CA VAL A 16 -4.02 -2.69 -2.74
C VAL A 16 -4.99 -2.33 -3.87
N CYS A 17 -4.49 -1.80 -4.99
CA CYS A 17 -5.31 -1.49 -6.16
C CYS A 17 -5.97 -2.74 -6.73
N LEU A 18 -5.22 -3.85 -6.84
CA LEU A 18 -5.74 -5.12 -7.32
C LEU A 18 -6.84 -5.67 -6.41
N LYS A 19 -6.66 -5.58 -5.08
CA LYS A 19 -7.69 -6.01 -4.12
C LYS A 19 -8.95 -5.13 -4.18
N ALA A 20 -8.77 -3.82 -4.36
CA ALA A 20 -9.88 -2.87 -4.32
C ALA A 20 -10.71 -2.88 -5.60
N PHE A 21 -10.06 -2.99 -6.76
CA PHE A 21 -10.69 -2.75 -8.07
C PHE A 21 -10.62 -3.95 -9.01
N GLY A 22 -9.87 -5.00 -8.67
CA GLY A 22 -9.65 -6.15 -9.57
C GLY A 22 -8.72 -5.85 -10.74
N GLU A 23 -8.11 -4.66 -10.79
CA GLU A 23 -7.25 -4.20 -11.87
C GLU A 23 -5.81 -3.91 -11.38
N PRO A 24 -4.79 -4.05 -12.25
CA PRO A 24 -3.42 -3.66 -11.92
C PRO A 24 -3.29 -2.18 -11.54
N LEU A 25 -2.14 -1.82 -10.96
CA LEU A 25 -1.84 -0.46 -10.54
C LEU A 25 -2.07 0.58 -11.66
N SER A 26 -3.08 1.42 -11.47
CA SER A 26 -3.38 2.60 -12.29
C SER A 26 -3.29 3.87 -11.45
N THR A 27 -3.19 5.02 -12.13
CA THR A 27 -3.29 6.32 -11.46
C THR A 27 -4.74 6.51 -11.03
N LEU A 28 -4.98 6.62 -9.73
CA LEU A 28 -6.34 6.81 -9.23
C LEU A 28 -6.85 8.22 -9.57
N ASN A 29 -8.04 8.30 -10.13
CA ASN A 29 -8.81 9.52 -10.16
C ASN A 29 -9.43 9.81 -8.77
N TYR A 30 -10.07 10.97 -8.62
CA TYR A 30 -10.67 11.38 -7.35
C TYR A 30 -11.71 10.37 -6.82
N ALA A 31 -12.60 9.90 -7.68
CA ALA A 31 -13.68 8.99 -7.27
C ALA A 31 -13.13 7.63 -6.82
N GLU A 32 -12.15 7.09 -7.54
CA GLU A 32 -11.48 5.83 -7.19
C GLU A 32 -10.71 5.97 -5.87
N ALA A 33 -9.96 7.05 -5.70
CA ALA A 33 -9.21 7.30 -4.47
C ALA A 33 -10.14 7.51 -3.27
N GLN A 34 -11.30 8.14 -3.46
CA GLN A 34 -12.33 8.27 -2.44
C GLN A 34 -12.95 6.91 -2.08
N ALA A 35 -13.29 6.10 -3.08
CA ALA A 35 -13.80 4.75 -2.86
C ALA A 35 -12.78 3.88 -2.11
N LEU A 36 -11.50 3.94 -2.48
CA LEU A 36 -10.44 3.22 -1.79
C LEU A 36 -10.26 3.69 -0.34
N SER A 37 -10.35 4.99 -0.09
CA SER A 37 -10.32 5.55 1.28
C SER A 37 -11.42 4.92 2.14
N TRP A 38 -12.65 4.80 1.62
CA TRP A 38 -13.76 4.17 2.34
C TRP A 38 -13.55 2.68 2.54
N LEU A 39 -13.13 1.93 1.52
CA LEU A 39 -12.86 0.50 1.64
C LEU A 39 -11.78 0.21 2.71
N ILE A 40 -10.75 1.05 2.79
CA ILE A 40 -9.71 0.95 3.82
C ILE A 40 -10.31 1.19 5.20
N GLU A 41 -11.09 2.26 5.37
CA GLU A 41 -11.73 2.60 6.63
C GLU A 41 -12.69 1.51 7.10
N GLU A 42 -13.54 0.98 6.22
CA GLU A 42 -14.47 -0.11 6.55
C GLU A 42 -13.76 -1.39 7.02
N LYS A 43 -12.58 -1.68 6.46
CA LYS A 43 -11.83 -2.90 6.79
C LYS A 43 -10.89 -2.75 7.98
N THR A 44 -10.37 -1.56 8.22
CA THR A 44 -9.32 -1.33 9.22
C THR A 44 -9.80 -0.49 10.41
N GLY A 45 -10.93 0.22 10.27
CA GLY A 45 -11.35 1.27 11.19
C GLY A 45 -10.44 2.51 11.17
N GLN A 46 -9.50 2.60 10.21
CA GLN A 46 -8.52 3.67 10.12
C GLN A 46 -8.70 4.45 8.82
N VAL A 47 -8.77 5.77 8.93
CA VAL A 47 -8.95 6.67 7.77
C VAL A 47 -7.62 6.90 7.08
N LEU A 48 -7.61 6.74 5.75
CA LEU A 48 -6.50 7.16 4.91
C LEU A 48 -6.98 8.08 3.79
N SER A 49 -6.56 9.35 3.83
CA SER A 49 -6.94 10.39 2.87
C SER A 49 -6.78 9.96 1.40
N TYR A 50 -7.80 10.20 0.59
CA TYR A 50 -7.77 10.02 -0.87
C TYR A 50 -6.60 10.75 -1.53
N LYS A 51 -6.21 11.94 -1.05
CA LYS A 51 -5.04 12.68 -1.59
C LYS A 51 -3.75 11.90 -1.38
N THR A 52 -3.61 11.24 -0.22
CA THR A 52 -2.46 10.39 0.08
C THR A 52 -2.43 9.19 -0.85
N LEU A 53 -3.57 8.55 -1.09
CA LEU A 53 -3.70 7.40 -2.00
C LEU A 53 -3.34 7.76 -3.45
N ILE A 54 -3.79 8.93 -3.95
CA ILE A 54 -3.41 9.43 -5.28
C ILE A 54 -1.89 9.66 -5.35
N ASN A 55 -1.30 10.32 -4.36
CA ASN A 55 0.15 10.57 -4.37
C ASN A 55 0.94 9.26 -4.30
N TYR A 56 0.45 8.26 -3.56
CA TYR A 56 1.13 6.98 -3.42
C TYR A 56 1.09 6.16 -4.71
N THR A 57 -0.04 6.15 -5.42
CA THR A 57 -0.15 5.46 -6.72
C THR A 57 0.74 6.10 -7.77
N ARG A 58 0.74 7.44 -7.86
CA ARG A 58 1.68 8.18 -8.72
C ARG A 58 3.15 7.87 -8.41
N ALA A 59 3.52 7.94 -7.13
CA ALA A 59 4.89 7.65 -6.72
C ALA A 59 5.27 6.18 -6.97
N ALA A 60 4.35 5.24 -6.77
CA ALA A 60 4.58 3.82 -7.05
C ALA A 60 4.79 3.54 -8.55
N GLN A 61 4.20 4.35 -9.42
CA GLN A 61 4.42 4.32 -10.87
C GLN A 61 5.70 5.06 -11.32
N GLY A 62 6.48 5.61 -10.38
CA GLY A 62 7.73 6.30 -10.69
C GLY A 62 7.58 7.77 -11.07
N ASP A 63 6.43 8.40 -10.80
CA ASP A 63 6.26 9.85 -11.00
C ASP A 63 7.16 10.64 -10.04
N THR A 64 8.26 11.19 -10.58
CA THR A 64 9.25 11.96 -9.81
C THR A 64 8.78 13.35 -9.42
N SER A 65 7.63 13.82 -9.93
CA SER A 65 7.04 15.11 -9.55
C SER A 65 6.38 15.07 -8.18
N VAL A 66 6.11 13.87 -7.66
CA VAL A 66 5.48 13.66 -6.36
C VAL A 66 6.50 13.20 -5.33
N HIS A 67 6.84 14.09 -4.39
CA HIS A 67 7.65 13.72 -3.23
C HIS A 67 6.77 13.15 -2.13
N ILE A 68 6.84 11.83 -1.95
CA ILE A 68 6.19 11.15 -0.84
C ILE A 68 7.18 10.89 0.30
N ASN A 69 6.69 11.01 1.53
CA ASN A 69 7.36 10.46 2.71
C ASN A 69 6.36 9.58 3.46
N PRO A 70 6.18 8.31 3.02
CA PRO A 70 5.22 7.43 3.65
C PRO A 70 5.58 7.19 5.11
N ASN A 71 4.68 7.55 6.00
CA ASN A 71 4.85 7.21 7.41
C ASN A 71 4.50 5.73 7.62
N ILE A 72 5.12 5.11 8.63
CA ILE A 72 4.97 3.68 8.89
C ILE A 72 3.53 3.31 9.21
N SER A 73 2.79 4.18 9.91
CA SER A 73 1.39 3.94 10.26
C SER A 73 0.48 3.85 9.03
N THR A 74 0.68 4.71 8.04
CA THR A 74 -0.04 4.68 6.77
C THR A 74 0.27 3.41 6.00
N LEU A 75 1.54 3.00 5.95
CA LEU A 75 1.92 1.74 5.31
C LEU A 75 1.29 0.55 6.03
N ALA A 76 1.27 0.56 7.36
CA ALA A 76 0.63 -0.49 8.16
C ALA A 76 -0.88 -0.57 7.93
N ILE A 77 -1.58 0.57 7.77
CA ILE A 77 -3.02 0.60 7.40
C ILE A 77 -3.24 -0.15 6.09
N LEU A 78 -2.42 0.12 5.07
CA LEU A 78 -2.52 -0.54 3.77
C LEU A 78 -2.23 -2.05 3.86
N VAL A 79 -1.24 -2.44 4.66
CA VAL A 79 -0.92 -3.85 4.91
C VAL A 79 -2.08 -4.57 5.63
N ARG A 80 -2.70 -3.92 6.62
CA ARG A 80 -3.90 -4.45 7.31
C ARG A 80 -5.09 -4.54 6.39
N TYR A 81 -5.27 -3.57 5.49
CA TYR A 81 -6.29 -3.65 4.46
C TYR A 81 -6.09 -4.90 3.59
N LEU A 82 -4.86 -5.24 3.21
CA LEU A 82 -4.56 -6.44 2.41
C LEU A 82 -4.78 -7.74 3.16
N HIS A 83 -4.20 -7.88 4.34
CA HIS A 83 -4.06 -9.17 5.03
C HIS A 83 -4.99 -9.35 6.24
N GLY A 84 -5.76 -8.32 6.60
CA GLY A 84 -6.58 -8.29 7.79
C GLY A 84 -5.87 -7.65 8.98
N ASP A 85 -6.66 -7.36 10.02
CA ASP A 85 -6.17 -6.66 11.20
C ASP A 85 -5.34 -7.57 12.11
N ALA A 86 -4.02 -7.41 12.03
CA ALA A 86 -3.12 -7.94 13.04
C ALA A 86 -2.93 -6.85 14.10
N LYS A 87 -3.38 -7.12 15.34
CA LYS A 87 -3.27 -6.24 16.54
C LYS A 87 -1.82 -6.11 17.04
N THR A 88 -0.90 -5.81 16.13
CA THR A 88 0.54 -5.66 16.37
C THR A 88 0.97 -4.25 15.98
N ASN A 89 2.12 -3.83 16.50
CA ASN A 89 2.71 -2.53 16.23
C ASN A 89 2.94 -2.28 14.71
N ASP A 90 2.68 -1.06 14.25
CA ASP A 90 2.80 -0.67 12.83
C ASP A 90 4.18 -0.98 12.23
N LEU A 91 5.27 -0.79 12.99
CA LEU A 91 6.63 -1.10 12.54
C LEU A 91 6.81 -2.60 12.31
N VAL A 92 6.21 -3.43 13.16
CA VAL A 92 6.28 -4.89 13.02
C VAL A 92 5.48 -5.34 11.80
N VAL A 93 4.28 -4.78 11.59
CA VAL A 93 3.43 -5.02 10.42
C VAL A 93 4.19 -4.68 9.14
N TRP A 94 4.74 -3.47 9.04
CA TRP A 94 5.47 -3.02 7.85
C TRP A 94 6.76 -3.85 7.62
N SER A 95 7.53 -4.09 8.67
CA SER A 95 8.79 -4.86 8.55
C SER A 95 8.55 -6.32 8.16
N ALA A 96 7.45 -6.93 8.62
CA ALA A 96 7.03 -8.25 8.18
C ALA A 96 6.67 -8.24 6.68
N TYR A 97 5.92 -7.23 6.24
CA TYR A 97 5.55 -7.08 4.84
C TYR A 97 6.77 -6.89 3.93
N CYS A 98 7.70 -5.98 4.25
CA CYS A 98 8.93 -5.80 3.46
C CYS A 98 9.71 -7.11 3.26
N ARG A 99 9.84 -7.90 4.34
CA ARG A 99 10.55 -9.19 4.27
C ARG A 99 9.83 -10.21 3.39
N ALA A 100 8.50 -10.19 3.36
CA ALA A 100 7.72 -11.05 2.50
C ALA A 100 7.76 -10.59 1.03
N ALA A 101 7.63 -9.27 0.79
CA ALA A 101 7.58 -8.67 -0.54
C ALA A 101 8.89 -8.82 -1.32
N VAL A 102 10.04 -8.87 -0.63
CA VAL A 102 11.39 -8.98 -1.22
C VAL A 102 11.86 -10.43 -1.38
N ARG A 103 11.20 -11.42 -0.77
CA ARG A 103 11.55 -12.82 -1.00
C ARG A 103 11.16 -13.20 -2.44
N PRO A 104 12.09 -13.72 -3.25
CA PRO A 104 11.72 -14.33 -4.52
C PRO A 104 10.76 -15.48 -4.21
N SER A 105 9.64 -15.53 -4.92
CA SER A 105 8.76 -16.68 -4.92
C SER A 105 9.63 -17.90 -5.16
N ARG A 106 9.80 -18.74 -4.14
CA ARG A 106 10.41 -20.05 -4.32
C ARG A 106 9.41 -20.79 -5.19
N THR A 107 9.64 -20.79 -6.50
CA THR A 107 8.98 -21.73 -7.41
C THR A 107 9.32 -23.10 -6.88
N ALA A 108 8.30 -23.75 -6.32
CA ALA A 108 8.33 -25.17 -6.08
C ALA A 108 8.22 -25.82 -7.46
N ASP A 109 9.35 -26.28 -7.97
CA ASP A 109 9.48 -27.41 -8.89
C ASP A 109 10.60 -28.30 -8.34
#